data_AF-H0YMU6-F1
#
_entry.id   AF-H0YMU6-F1
#
_cell.length_a   1.000
_cell.length_b   1.000
_cell.length_c   1.000
_cell.angle_alpha   90.00
_cell.angle_beta   90.00
_cell.angle_gamma   90.00
#
_symmetry.space_group_name_H-M   'P 1'
#
loop_
_entity.id
_entity.type
_entity.pdbx_description
1 polymer ?
#
loop_
_entity_poly.entity_id
_entity_poly.type
_entity_poly.pdbx_seq_one_letter_code
_entity_poly.pdbx_strand_id
1 'polypeptide(L)'
;MSPADFQRAVDERFPGCMQGRTMYVLPFSMGPVGSPLSRIGVQLTDSAYVVASMRIMTRLGTPVLQALGDGDFVKCLHSVGQPLTGQGEPVSQWPCNPEKTLIGHVP
;
A
#
# COMPACT_ATOMS: atom_id res chain seq x y z
N MET A 1 -6.29 5.43 -18.36
CA MET A 1 -6.56 6.75 -17.73
C MET A 1 -5.40 7.66 -18.10
N SER A 2 -5.65 8.90 -18.52
CA SER A 2 -4.54 9.82 -18.80
C SER A 2 -3.81 10.18 -17.49
N PRO A 3 -2.52 10.58 -17.53
CA PRO A 3 -1.81 11.02 -16.32
C PRO A 3 -2.54 12.15 -15.58
N ALA A 4 -3.15 13.08 -16.32
CA ALA A 4 -3.92 14.18 -15.74
C ALA A 4 -5.19 13.69 -15.03
N ASP A 5 -5.94 12.77 -15.64
CA ASP A 5 -7.13 12.20 -15.00
C ASP A 5 -6.76 11.37 -13.77
N PHE A 6 -5.63 10.65 -13.82
CA PHE A 6 -5.12 9.87 -12.69
C PHE A 6 -4.71 10.77 -11.53
N GLN A 7 -4.00 11.86 -11.81
CA GLN A 7 -3.63 12.83 -10.78
C GLN A 7 -4.86 13.43 -10.09
N ARG A 8 -5.87 13.88 -10.85
CA ARG A 8 -7.13 14.36 -10.26
C ARG A 8 -7.80 13.30 -9.39
N ALA A 9 -7.85 12.05 -9.86
CA ALA A 9 -8.43 10.96 -9.10
C ALA A 9 -7.67 10.67 -7.79
N VAL A 10 -6.34 10.80 -7.79
CA VAL A 10 -5.48 10.69 -6.59
C VAL A 10 -5.77 11.83 -5.61
N ASP A 11 -5.83 13.07 -6.10
CA ASP A 11 -6.07 14.26 -5.29
C ASP A 11 -7.46 14.24 -4.60
N GLU A 12 -8.45 13.61 -5.24
CA GLU A 12 -9.80 13.41 -4.67
C GLU A 12 -9.88 12.31 -3.60
N ARG A 13 -8.87 11.44 -3.49
CA ARG A 13 -8.94 10.20 -2.71
C ARG A 13 -7.96 10.15 -1.55
N PHE A 14 -6.70 10.51 -1.78
CA PHE A 14 -5.62 10.26 -0.84
C PHE A 14 -5.40 11.32 0.25
N PRO A 15 -5.66 12.63 0.03
CA PRO A 15 -5.54 13.60 1.12
C PRO A 15 -6.40 13.23 2.32
N GLY A 16 -5.76 13.03 3.49
CA GLY A 16 -6.45 12.65 4.73
C GLY A 16 -6.99 11.22 4.79
N CYS A 17 -6.76 10.37 3.79
CA CYS A 17 -7.39 9.04 3.70
C CYS A 17 -7.08 8.09 4.87
N MET A 18 -5.93 8.29 5.53
CA MET A 18 -5.48 7.49 6.68
C MET A 18 -5.66 8.21 8.03
N GLN A 19 -6.41 9.30 8.10
CA GLN A 19 -6.55 10.06 9.34
C GLN A 19 -7.11 9.20 10.48
N GLY A 20 -6.39 9.17 11.60
CA GLY A 20 -6.70 8.32 12.76
C GLY A 20 -6.29 6.85 12.60
N ARG A 21 -5.66 6.46 11.48
CA ARG A 21 -5.16 5.09 11.24
C ARG A 21 -3.63 5.06 11.23
N THR A 22 -3.08 3.89 11.56
CA THR A 22 -1.64 3.63 11.41
C THR A 22 -1.32 3.42 9.93
N MET A 23 -0.32 4.15 9.42
CA MET A 23 0.32 3.82 8.15
C MET A 23 1.43 2.80 8.41
N TYR A 24 1.27 1.58 7.91
CA TYR A 24 2.28 0.54 7.96
C TYR A 24 3.24 0.68 6.76
N VAL A 25 4.53 0.46 7.00
CA VAL A 25 5.58 0.43 5.97
C VAL A 25 6.06 -0.99 5.79
N LEU A 26 5.86 -1.55 4.60
CA LEU A 26 6.09 -2.95 4.29
C LEU A 26 7.18 -3.08 3.21
N PRO A 27 8.46 -3.21 3.60
CA PRO A 27 9.52 -3.58 2.67
C PRO A 27 9.38 -5.07 2.34
N PHE A 28 9.20 -5.40 1.06
CA PHE A 28 9.01 -6.77 0.60
C PHE A 28 9.85 -7.13 -0.63
N SER A 29 10.20 -8.40 -0.75
CA SER A 29 10.92 -8.98 -1.89
C SER A 29 10.03 -9.97 -2.64
N MET A 30 9.90 -9.75 -3.94
CA MET A 30 9.31 -10.69 -4.90
C MET A 30 10.40 -11.64 -5.39
N GLY A 31 10.48 -12.81 -4.76
CA GLY A 31 11.55 -13.79 -4.94
C GLY A 31 12.44 -13.93 -3.69
N PRO A 32 13.34 -14.92 -3.66
CA PRO A 32 14.31 -15.07 -2.57
C PRO A 32 15.14 -13.79 -2.40
N VAL A 33 15.31 -13.33 -1.16
CA VAL A 33 16.07 -12.12 -0.85
C VAL A 33 17.51 -12.28 -1.34
N GLY A 34 18.01 -11.29 -2.10
CA GLY A 34 19.35 -11.31 -2.70
C GLY A 34 19.47 -12.08 -4.01
N SER A 35 18.39 -12.69 -4.51
CA SER A 35 18.40 -13.32 -5.83
C SER A 35 18.59 -12.24 -6.92
N PRO A 36 19.38 -12.50 -7.97
CA PRO A 36 19.57 -11.56 -9.08
C PRO A 36 18.28 -11.31 -9.88
N LEU A 37 17.28 -12.19 -9.75
CA LEU A 37 15.96 -12.04 -10.37
C LEU A 37 14.91 -11.45 -9.42
N SER A 38 15.26 -11.23 -8.14
CA SER A 38 14.32 -10.65 -7.18
C SER A 38 14.11 -9.16 -7.45
N ARG A 39 12.92 -8.66 -7.09
CA ARG A 39 12.59 -7.24 -7.12
C ARG A 39 12.06 -6.83 -5.76
N ILE A 40 12.52 -5.69 -5.27
CA ILE A 40 12.10 -5.13 -3.98
C ILE A 40 11.02 -4.08 -4.22
N GLY A 41 10.01 -4.08 -3.36
CA GLY A 41 9.00 -3.04 -3.27
C GLY A 41 8.83 -2.56 -1.83
N VAL A 42 8.28 -1.36 -1.70
CA VAL A 42 7.84 -0.82 -0.41
C VAL A 42 6.37 -0.47 -0.53
N GLN A 43 5.54 -1.12 0.28
CA GLN A 43 4.11 -0.85 0.33
C GLN A 43 3.75 -0.04 1.57
N LEU A 44 3.04 1.06 1.36
CA LEU A 44 2.35 1.81 2.40
C LEU A 44 0.88 1.36 2.44
N THR A 45 0.37 1.05 3.63
CA THR A 45 -1.03 0.60 3.80
C THR A 45 -1.57 1.03 5.17
N ASP A 46 -2.86 1.30 5.26
CA ASP A 46 -3.60 1.53 6.52
C ASP A 46 -4.37 0.28 7.02
N SER A 47 -4.11 -0.88 6.41
CA SER A 47 -4.82 -2.13 6.71
C SER A 47 -3.91 -3.19 7.32
N ALA A 48 -4.19 -3.58 8.57
CA ALA A 48 -3.52 -4.68 9.25
C ALA A 48 -3.72 -6.03 8.53
N TYR A 49 -4.86 -6.24 7.88
CA TYR A 49 -5.12 -7.42 7.04
C TYR A 49 -4.12 -7.51 5.87
N VAL A 50 -3.82 -6.38 5.23
CA VAL A 50 -2.82 -6.31 4.17
C VAL A 50 -1.44 -6.67 4.72
N VAL A 51 -1.06 -6.18 5.90
CA VAL A 51 0.23 -6.54 6.53
C VAL A 51 0.35 -8.03 6.76
N ALA A 52 -0.66 -8.66 7.38
CA ALA A 52 -0.66 -10.08 7.66
C ALA A 52 -0.58 -10.92 6.38
N SER A 53 -1.37 -10.56 5.37
CA SER A 53 -1.39 -11.24 4.07
C SER A 53 -0.05 -11.09 3.32
N MET A 54 0.52 -9.88 3.30
CA MET A 54 1.81 -9.61 2.66
C MET A 54 2.95 -10.40 3.31
N ARG A 55 2.92 -10.57 4.63
CA ARG A 55 3.90 -11.40 5.35
C ARG A 55 3.87 -12.88 4.92
N ILE A 56 2.72 -13.38 4.49
CA ILE A 56 2.58 -14.76 3.99
C ILE A 56 2.99 -14.84 2.53
N MET A 57 2.50 -13.90 1.71
CA MET A 57 2.64 -13.97 0.24
C MET A 57 4.02 -13.52 -0.26
N THR A 58 4.76 -12.77 0.55
CA THR A 58 6.06 -12.19 0.18
C THR A 58 7.11 -12.42 1.26
N ARG A 59 8.38 -12.11 0.96
CA ARG A 59 9.41 -12.03 1.99
C ARG A 59 9.39 -10.59 2.50
N LEU A 60 9.11 -10.38 3.77
CA LEU A 60 8.84 -9.04 4.33
C LEU A 60 9.74 -8.74 5.53
N GLY A 61 10.13 -7.48 5.67
CA GLY A 61 10.77 -6.95 6.89
C GLY A 61 12.24 -6.58 6.72
N THR A 62 12.96 -6.54 7.85
CA THR A 62 14.34 -6.02 7.95
C THR A 62 15.34 -6.64 6.97
N PRO A 63 15.34 -7.96 6.69
CA PRO A 63 16.26 -8.53 5.70
C PRO A 63 16.09 -7.92 4.30
N VAL A 64 14.88 -7.52 3.93
CA VAL A 64 14.60 -6.86 2.66
C VAL A 64 15.15 -5.44 2.67
N LEU A 65 14.99 -4.68 3.76
CA LEU A 65 15.58 -3.34 3.89
C LEU A 65 17.11 -3.39 3.80
N GLN A 66 17.74 -4.37 4.44
CA GLN A 66 19.18 -4.58 4.37
C GLN A 66 19.63 -4.91 2.95
N ALA A 67 18.88 -5.76 2.24
CA ALA A 67 19.16 -6.08 0.84
C ALA A 67 18.90 -4.91 -0.12
N LEU A 68 17.95 -4.03 0.20
CA LEU A 68 17.63 -2.84 -0.58
C LEU A 68 18.78 -1.82 -0.54
N GLY A 69 19.29 -1.50 0.66
CA GLY A 69 20.26 -0.43 0.83
C GLY A 69 19.76 0.88 0.21
N ASP A 70 20.58 1.49 -0.65
CA ASP A 70 20.24 2.69 -1.44
C ASP A 70 19.70 2.36 -2.84
N GLY A 71 19.33 1.10 -3.10
CA GLY A 71 18.84 0.65 -4.40
C GLY A 71 17.42 1.13 -4.74
N ASP A 72 17.05 0.94 -6.00
CA ASP A 72 15.70 1.25 -6.47
C ASP A 72 14.67 0.21 -5.99
N PHE A 73 13.43 0.66 -5.80
CA PHE A 73 12.32 -0.19 -5.41
C PHE A 73 11.01 0.26 -6.07
N VAL A 74 10.07 -0.68 -6.19
CA VAL A 74 8.71 -0.38 -6.64
C VAL A 74 7.95 0.31 -5.51
N LYS A 75 7.45 1.53 -5.77
CA LYS A 75 6.62 2.30 -4.82
C LYS A 75 5.18 1.79 -4.89
N CYS A 76 4.68 1.25 -3.78
CA CYS A 76 3.30 0.78 -3.68
C CYS A 76 2.54 1.61 -2.63
N LEU A 77 1.42 2.22 -3.01
CA LEU A 77 0.57 3.01 -2.11
C LEU A 77 -0.82 2.39 -2.07
N HIS A 78 -1.31 2.11 -0.87
CA HIS A 78 -2.62 1.51 -0.63
C HIS A 78 -3.32 2.23 0.53
N SER A 79 -4.62 2.45 0.42
CA SER A 79 -5.50 2.84 1.52
C SER A 79 -6.86 2.18 1.33
N VAL A 80 -7.52 1.82 2.44
CA VAL A 80 -8.92 1.38 2.43
C VAL A 80 -9.90 2.52 2.14
N GLY A 81 -9.45 3.78 2.22
CA GLY A 81 -10.24 4.96 1.84
C GLY A 81 -11.33 5.35 2.84
N GLN A 82 -11.17 4.98 4.11
CA GLN A 82 -12.15 5.24 5.17
C GLN A 82 -11.49 5.82 6.44
N PRO A 83 -11.14 7.11 6.48
CA PRO A 83 -10.56 7.75 7.67
C PRO A 83 -11.51 7.69 8.87
N LEU A 84 -10.97 7.75 10.09
CA LEU A 84 -11.77 7.66 11.33
C LEU A 84 -12.55 8.95 11.67
N THR A 85 -12.59 9.92 10.76
CA THR A 85 -13.30 11.18 10.92
C THR A 85 -14.71 11.10 10.31
N GLY A 86 -15.65 10.50 11.05
CA GLY A 86 -17.09 10.72 10.81
C GLY A 86 -17.76 9.89 9.71
N GLN A 87 -17.11 8.85 9.15
CA GLN A 87 -17.70 7.99 8.11
C GLN A 87 -18.54 6.81 8.63
N GLY A 88 -18.92 6.82 9.91
CA GLY A 88 -19.62 5.71 10.55
C GLY A 88 -18.75 4.46 10.73
N GLU A 89 -19.29 3.44 11.41
CA GLU A 89 -18.60 2.16 11.55
C GLU A 89 -18.66 1.35 10.25
N PRO A 90 -17.59 0.65 9.87
CA PRO A 90 -17.58 -0.22 8.71
C PRO A 90 -18.51 -1.43 8.88
N VAL A 91 -19.17 -1.83 7.79
CA VAL A 91 -19.97 -3.06 7.76
C VAL A 91 -19.05 -4.26 8.02
N SER A 92 -19.45 -5.13 8.94
CA SER A 92 -18.69 -6.34 9.31
C SER A 92 -17.24 -6.07 9.72
N GLN A 93 -16.95 -4.88 10.28
CA GLN A 93 -15.60 -4.45 10.65
C GLN A 93 -14.60 -4.42 9.46
N TRP A 94 -15.12 -4.35 8.23
CA TRP A 94 -14.32 -4.34 7.00
C TRP A 94 -14.29 -2.93 6.39
N PRO A 95 -13.25 -2.13 6.64
CA PRO A 95 -13.18 -0.81 6.06
C PRO A 95 -12.91 -0.88 4.56
N CYS A 96 -13.73 -0.19 3.77
CA CYS A 96 -13.57 -0.06 2.33
C CYS A 96 -14.33 1.17 1.80
N ASN A 97 -14.00 1.58 0.57
CA ASN A 97 -14.71 2.63 -0.17
C ASN A 97 -15.09 2.15 -1.58
N PRO A 98 -16.20 1.40 -1.73
CA PRO A 98 -16.57 0.77 -3.00
C PRO A 98 -16.75 1.78 -4.14
N GLU A 99 -17.41 2.90 -3.87
CA GLU A 99 -17.74 3.94 -4.87
C GLU A 99 -16.49 4.60 -5.47
N LYS A 100 -15.41 4.73 -4.67
CA LYS A 100 -14.16 5.39 -5.09
C LYS A 100 -13.00 4.41 -5.34
N THR A 101 -13.26 3.10 -5.38
CA THR A 101 -12.21 2.09 -5.59
C THR A 101 -11.47 2.34 -6.91
N LEU A 102 -10.14 2.43 -6.83
CA LEU A 102 -9.26 2.65 -7.98
C LEU A 102 -7.94 1.88 -7.77
N ILE A 103 -7.54 1.10 -8.77
CA ILE A 103 -6.25 0.39 -8.80
C ILE A 103 -5.47 0.90 -10.01
N GLY A 104 -4.45 1.73 -9.77
CA GLY A 104 -3.63 2.37 -10.81
C GLY A 104 -2.20 1.83 -10.84
N HIS A 105 -1.62 1.77 -12.04
CA HIS A 105 -0.23 1.40 -12.27
C HIS A 105 0.44 2.49 -13.11
N VAL A 106 1.57 3.02 -12.64
CA VAL A 106 2.40 3.98 -13.36
C VAL A 106 3.78 3.33 -13.53
N PRO A 107 4.07 2.73 -14.70
CA PRO A 107 5.28 1.96 -14.93
C PRO A 107 6.54 2.85 -15.03
#